data_AF-A0A871R029-F1
#
_entry.id   AF-A0A871R029-F1
#
_cell.length_a   1.000
_cell.length_b   1.000
_cell.length_c   1.000
_cell.angle_alpha   90.00
_cell.angle_beta   90.00
_cell.angle_gamma   90.00
#
_symmetry.space_group_name_H-M   'P 1'
#
loop_
_entity.id
_entity.type
_entity.pdbx_description
1 polymer ?
#
loop_
_entity_poly.entity_id
_entity_poly.type
_entity_poly.pdbx_seq_one_letter_code
_entity_poly.pdbx_strand_id
1 'polypeptide(L)'
;MKFATALLLLANTRYIAGLPAGCYDQNIEEIGHGYHDVETAARVARTLVSRESLANLNTYDTNTGYPVGFVEYYADCQQDGEPVMLMIGISSSNKNIAAGSNASLTIRVGDHQPGDRVDPHYIGKVPHSVAGSPRLNLKGQFINYKPTHSEQEYFVSRHHEAISWFPGNPIHDSYWVKFKVESIYFVGGFGDRAYIGEIPAEMYLTAKPFPSRKIPRRSIGSHENDNHGSIADSISSIVDRLHIALFGTSPDEYLSESIDQKHDDPQTSEHMIVDQTNEV
;
A
#
# COMPACT_ATOMS: atom_id res chain seq x y z
N MET A 1 -37.20 63.04 27.01
CA MET A 1 -37.79 62.18 28.07
C MET A 1 -38.33 60.91 27.43
N LYS A 2 -38.11 59.77 28.10
CA LYS A 2 -38.59 58.39 27.84
C LYS A 2 -37.63 57.43 27.12
N PHE A 3 -36.77 56.84 27.95
CA PHE A 3 -36.47 55.40 28.04
C PHE A 3 -37.78 54.56 27.98
N ALA A 4 -37.89 53.27 27.65
CA ALA A 4 -36.96 52.15 27.78
C ALA A 4 -37.54 50.88 27.07
N THR A 5 -36.65 49.97 26.66
CA THR A 5 -36.69 48.49 26.74
C THR A 5 -37.72 47.63 25.96
N ALA A 6 -37.20 46.76 25.06
CA ALA A 6 -37.48 45.31 24.96
C ALA A 6 -36.54 44.70 23.89
N LEU A 7 -35.42 44.10 24.31
CA LEU A 7 -35.20 42.66 24.55
C LEU A 7 -34.80 41.89 23.28
N LEU A 8 -33.51 41.51 23.26
CA LEU A 8 -32.84 40.61 22.33
C LEU A 8 -33.60 39.28 22.17
N LEU A 9 -33.87 38.88 20.92
CA LEU A 9 -33.85 37.47 20.52
C LEU A 9 -32.79 37.32 19.42
N LEU A 10 -31.64 36.75 19.80
CA LEU A 10 -30.61 36.28 18.87
C LEU A 10 -31.11 35.01 18.20
N ALA A 11 -31.70 35.13 17.00
CA ALA A 11 -31.88 34.00 16.11
C ALA A 11 -30.52 33.68 15.45
N ASN A 12 -29.81 32.72 16.01
CA ASN A 12 -28.62 32.10 15.44
C ASN A 12 -29.03 31.26 14.21
N THR A 13 -29.34 31.91 13.09
CA THR A 13 -29.43 31.21 11.81
C THR A 13 -28.02 31.06 11.27
N ARG A 14 -27.37 29.94 11.65
CA ARG A 14 -26.24 29.43 10.88
C ARG A 14 -26.74 29.24 9.45
N TYR A 15 -26.24 30.10 8.57
CA TYR A 15 -26.20 29.85 7.13
C TYR A 15 -25.50 28.50 6.94
N ILE A 16 -26.26 27.42 6.87
CA ILE A 16 -25.78 26.19 6.24
C ILE A 16 -25.89 26.48 4.75
N ALA A 17 -24.89 27.19 4.23
CA ALA A 17 -24.60 27.16 2.81
C ALA A 17 -24.46 25.68 2.44
N GLY A 18 -25.30 25.22 1.52
CA GLY A 18 -25.31 23.86 1.04
C GLY A 18 -23.89 23.44 0.65
N LEU A 19 -23.41 22.38 1.30
CA LEU A 19 -22.29 21.60 0.79
C LEU A 19 -22.66 21.18 -0.64
N PRO A 20 -21.82 21.42 -1.66
CA PRO A 20 -22.13 20.97 -3.00
C PRO A 20 -22.21 19.44 -2.96
N ALA A 21 -23.36 18.92 -3.37
CA ALA A 21 -23.55 17.51 -3.64
C ALA A 21 -22.53 17.08 -4.69
N GLY A 22 -21.67 16.11 -4.33
CA GLY A 22 -20.90 15.28 -5.25
C GLY A 22 -19.85 16.01 -6.09
N CYS A 23 -18.58 15.83 -5.75
CA CYS A 23 -17.46 16.02 -6.68
C CYS A 23 -17.44 14.89 -7.74
N TYR A 24 -18.57 14.65 -8.40
CA TYR A 24 -18.65 13.71 -9.51
C TYR A 24 -18.30 14.47 -10.78
N ASP A 25 -17.12 14.17 -11.34
CA ASP A 25 -16.70 14.72 -12.61
C ASP A 25 -17.63 14.15 -13.70
N GLN A 26 -18.54 14.98 -14.23
CA GLN A 26 -19.50 14.57 -15.27
C GLN A 26 -18.81 14.05 -16.54
N ASN A 27 -17.52 14.36 -16.72
CA ASN A 27 -16.72 13.83 -17.82
C ASN A 27 -16.45 12.31 -17.69
N ILE A 28 -16.57 11.70 -16.50
CA ILE A 28 -16.34 10.25 -16.31
C ILE A 28 -17.45 9.41 -16.95
N GLU A 29 -18.70 9.90 -16.96
CA GLU A 29 -19.82 9.21 -17.63
C GLU A 29 -19.73 9.32 -19.15
N GLU A 30 -19.28 10.46 -19.69
CA GLU A 30 -19.08 10.64 -21.13
C GLU A 30 -17.98 9.72 -21.69
N ILE A 31 -16.90 9.47 -20.92
CA ILE A 31 -15.86 8.50 -21.30
C ILE A 31 -16.42 7.05 -21.36
N GLY A 32 -17.57 6.79 -20.73
CA GLY A 32 -18.27 5.51 -20.85
C GLY A 32 -18.65 5.13 -22.29
N HIS A 33 -18.75 6.11 -23.20
CA HIS A 33 -19.00 5.90 -24.62
C HIS A 33 -17.72 5.65 -25.45
N GLY A 34 -16.56 5.76 -24.82
CA GLY A 34 -15.25 5.61 -25.44
C GLY A 34 -14.42 6.90 -25.41
N TYR A 35 -13.10 6.77 -25.57
CA TYR A 35 -12.16 7.89 -25.59
C TYR A 35 -11.05 7.61 -26.61
N HIS A 36 -10.83 8.54 -27.53
CA HIS A 36 -9.88 8.35 -28.64
C HIS A 36 -8.82 9.44 -28.71
N ASP A 37 -8.87 10.44 -27.86
CA ASP A 37 -7.85 11.47 -27.75
C ASP A 37 -6.73 11.03 -26.78
N VAL A 38 -5.51 11.47 -27.09
CA VAL A 38 -4.31 11.13 -26.34
C VAL A 38 -4.27 11.76 -24.95
N GLU A 39 -4.94 12.90 -24.75
CA GLU A 39 -4.99 13.61 -23.47
C GLU A 39 -5.80 12.82 -22.42
N THR A 40 -6.99 12.36 -22.80
CA THR A 40 -7.80 11.45 -21.98
C THR A 40 -7.06 10.15 -21.75
N ALA A 41 -6.43 9.58 -22.78
CA ALA A 41 -5.62 8.37 -22.63
C ALA A 41 -4.47 8.54 -21.62
N ALA A 42 -3.80 9.69 -21.62
CA ALA A 42 -2.76 10.00 -20.64
C ALA A 42 -3.31 10.03 -19.21
N ARG A 43 -4.48 10.66 -18.99
CA ARG A 43 -5.14 10.65 -17.67
C ARG A 43 -5.57 9.25 -17.24
N VAL A 44 -6.09 8.43 -18.15
CA VAL A 44 -6.43 7.03 -17.85
C VAL A 44 -5.14 6.27 -17.48
N ALA A 45 -4.08 6.35 -18.28
CA ALA A 45 -2.79 5.73 -17.98
C ALA A 45 -2.22 6.18 -16.62
N ARG A 46 -2.28 7.47 -16.28
CA ARG A 46 -1.88 8.00 -14.96
C ARG A 46 -2.72 7.46 -13.81
N THR A 47 -4.02 7.32 -14.02
CA THR A 47 -4.91 6.68 -13.05
C THR A 47 -4.54 5.21 -12.86
N LEU A 48 -4.11 4.52 -13.92
CA LEU A 48 -3.69 3.12 -13.82
C LEU A 48 -2.48 2.99 -12.90
N VAL A 49 -1.42 3.75 -13.16
CA VAL A 49 -0.18 3.67 -12.39
C VAL A 49 -0.41 4.08 -10.94
N SER A 50 -1.24 5.09 -10.68
CA SER A 50 -1.57 5.51 -9.31
C SER A 50 -2.44 4.50 -8.55
N ARG A 51 -3.36 3.80 -9.23
CA ARG A 51 -4.33 2.88 -8.61
C ARG A 51 -3.77 1.47 -8.37
N GLU A 52 -2.99 0.96 -9.31
CA GLU A 52 -2.40 -0.38 -9.24
C GLU A 52 -1.15 -0.38 -8.34
N SER A 53 -0.59 -1.56 -8.05
CA SER A 53 0.58 -1.69 -7.16
C SER A 53 1.58 -2.76 -7.60
N LEU A 54 1.23 -3.56 -8.61
CA LEU A 54 2.06 -4.60 -9.19
C LEU A 54 2.35 -4.27 -10.65
N ALA A 55 3.58 -4.53 -11.09
CA ALA A 55 3.97 -4.41 -12.50
C ALA A 55 4.69 -5.66 -12.96
N ASN A 56 4.48 -6.06 -14.22
CA ASN A 56 5.38 -7.00 -14.88
C ASN A 56 6.61 -6.23 -15.39
N LEU A 57 7.75 -6.44 -14.75
CA LEU A 57 9.05 -5.95 -15.20
C LEU A 57 9.58 -6.86 -16.31
N ASN A 58 9.72 -6.30 -17.50
CA ASN A 58 10.24 -7.00 -18.68
C ASN A 58 11.67 -6.56 -18.96
N THR A 59 12.56 -7.55 -19.11
CA THR A 59 13.97 -7.40 -19.45
C THR A 59 14.34 -8.40 -20.55
N TYR A 60 15.57 -8.36 -21.02
CA TYR A 60 16.13 -9.24 -22.03
C TYR A 60 17.35 -9.95 -21.46
N ASP A 61 17.30 -11.29 -21.40
CA ASP A 61 18.45 -12.09 -21.01
C ASP A 61 19.35 -12.30 -22.24
N THR A 62 20.47 -11.58 -22.27
CA THR A 62 21.42 -11.64 -23.38
C THR A 62 22.16 -12.97 -23.48
N ASN A 63 22.22 -13.76 -22.41
CA ASN A 63 22.89 -15.06 -22.41
C ASN A 63 22.04 -16.12 -23.10
N THR A 64 20.72 -16.08 -22.91
CA THR A 64 19.79 -17.07 -23.47
C THR A 64 19.03 -16.57 -24.70
N GLY A 65 18.99 -15.25 -24.91
CA GLY A 65 18.27 -14.59 -26.00
C GLY A 65 16.77 -14.47 -25.79
N TYR A 66 16.27 -14.79 -24.59
CA TYR A 66 14.83 -14.73 -24.27
C TYR A 66 14.47 -13.43 -23.55
N PRO A 67 13.30 -12.83 -23.86
CA PRO A 67 12.70 -11.83 -22.98
C PRO A 67 12.25 -12.49 -21.68
N VAL A 68 12.43 -11.77 -20.57
CA VAL A 68 12.11 -12.23 -19.22
C VAL A 68 11.13 -11.25 -18.59
N GLY A 69 10.02 -11.76 -18.05
CA GLY A 69 9.00 -10.97 -17.39
C GLY A 69 8.64 -11.53 -16.01
N PHE A 70 8.81 -10.74 -14.95
CA PHE A 70 8.42 -11.09 -13.59
C PHE A 70 7.59 -9.99 -12.94
N VAL A 71 6.78 -10.35 -11.95
CA VAL A 71 6.01 -9.38 -11.17
C VAL A 71 6.93 -8.73 -10.14
N GLU A 72 6.87 -7.41 -10.04
CA GLU A 72 7.62 -6.60 -9.09
C GLU A 72 6.67 -5.61 -8.38
N TYR A 73 7.00 -5.27 -7.14
CA TYR A 73 6.28 -4.27 -6.36
C TYR A 73 6.68 -2.87 -6.77
N TYR A 74 5.68 -2.00 -6.91
CA TYR A 74 5.91 -0.58 -7.08
C TYR A 74 4.89 0.28 -6.34
N ALA A 75 5.23 1.55 -6.15
CA ALA A 75 4.30 2.56 -5.69
C ALA A 75 4.57 3.91 -6.38
N ASP A 76 3.51 4.66 -6.72
CA ASP A 76 3.60 6.03 -7.23
C ASP A 76 3.65 7.02 -6.05
N CYS A 77 4.69 6.93 -5.21
CA CYS A 77 4.76 7.63 -3.92
C CYS A 77 4.64 9.15 -4.04
N GLN A 78 5.18 9.73 -5.12
CA GLN A 78 5.15 11.17 -5.38
C GLN A 78 3.95 11.60 -6.24
N GLN A 79 3.13 10.64 -6.69
CA GLN A 79 2.01 10.85 -7.60
C GLN A 79 2.44 11.53 -8.92
N ASP A 80 3.69 11.33 -9.33
CA ASP A 80 4.28 11.92 -10.53
C ASP A 80 4.36 10.93 -11.71
N GLY A 81 4.09 9.65 -11.46
CA GLY A 81 4.00 8.62 -12.48
C GLY A 81 5.29 7.94 -12.80
N GLU A 82 6.26 8.11 -11.94
CA GLU A 82 7.52 7.42 -12.00
C GLU A 82 7.58 6.45 -10.82
N PRO A 83 7.29 5.15 -11.06
CA PRO A 83 7.24 4.14 -10.02
C PRO A 83 8.49 4.12 -9.15
N VAL A 84 8.31 4.19 -7.84
CA VAL A 84 9.33 3.81 -6.86
C VAL A 84 9.22 2.31 -6.67
N MET A 85 10.35 1.60 -6.66
CA MET A 85 10.42 0.15 -6.54
C MET A 85 11.50 -0.29 -5.56
N LEU A 86 11.28 -1.43 -4.93
CA LEU A 86 12.26 -2.13 -4.10
C LEU A 86 12.83 -3.29 -4.91
N MET A 87 14.08 -3.16 -5.33
CA MET A 87 14.76 -4.17 -6.16
C MET A 87 15.55 -5.12 -5.28
N ILE A 88 15.45 -6.42 -5.57
CA ILE A 88 16.25 -7.46 -4.91
C ILE A 88 17.37 -7.91 -5.85
N GLY A 89 18.63 -7.73 -5.46
CA GLY A 89 19.79 -7.92 -6.34
C GLY A 89 19.94 -9.33 -6.93
N ILE A 90 19.40 -10.36 -6.26
CA ILE A 90 19.45 -11.74 -6.76
C ILE A 90 18.49 -12.01 -7.94
N SER A 91 17.49 -11.15 -8.16
CA SER A 91 16.47 -11.36 -9.20
C SER A 91 17.08 -11.40 -10.61
N SER A 92 16.53 -12.25 -11.47
CA SER A 92 16.98 -12.35 -12.87
C SER A 92 16.79 -11.04 -13.63
N SER A 93 15.69 -10.33 -13.37
CA SER A 93 15.45 -8.98 -13.91
C SER A 93 16.59 -8.02 -13.57
N ASN A 94 17.04 -7.99 -12.31
CA ASN A 94 18.15 -7.13 -11.90
C ASN A 94 19.48 -7.54 -12.53
N LYS A 95 19.76 -8.84 -12.64
CA LYS A 95 20.95 -9.34 -13.34
C LYS A 95 20.94 -8.93 -14.82
N ASN A 96 19.79 -9.00 -15.48
CA ASN A 96 19.64 -8.57 -16.88
C ASN A 96 19.85 -7.07 -17.03
N ILE A 97 19.28 -6.25 -16.14
CA ILE A 97 19.45 -4.79 -16.14
C ILE A 97 20.93 -4.43 -15.91
N ALA A 98 21.59 -5.07 -14.93
CA ALA A 98 23.02 -4.86 -14.67
C ALA A 98 23.90 -5.28 -15.85
N ALA A 99 23.47 -6.25 -16.66
CA ALA A 99 24.11 -6.64 -17.91
C ALA A 99 23.79 -5.72 -19.11
N GLY A 100 23.05 -4.63 -18.90
CA GLY A 100 22.73 -3.63 -19.93
C GLY A 100 21.39 -3.84 -20.64
N SER A 101 20.50 -4.70 -20.11
CA SER A 101 19.15 -4.82 -20.64
C SER A 101 18.35 -3.53 -20.44
N ASN A 102 17.70 -3.06 -21.50
CA ASN A 102 16.58 -2.13 -21.37
C ASN A 102 15.46 -2.75 -20.53
N ALA A 103 14.67 -1.92 -19.86
CA ALA A 103 13.56 -2.35 -19.03
C ALA A 103 12.24 -1.70 -19.46
N SER A 104 11.15 -2.45 -19.30
CA SER A 104 9.80 -1.88 -19.37
C SER A 104 8.90 -2.44 -18.28
N LEU A 105 7.95 -1.64 -17.82
CA LEU A 105 6.95 -2.02 -16.83
C LEU A 105 5.60 -2.14 -17.51
N THR A 106 5.00 -3.33 -17.49
CA THR A 106 3.62 -3.52 -17.94
C THR A 106 2.68 -3.52 -16.74
N ILE A 107 1.66 -2.67 -16.81
CA ILE A 107 0.64 -2.53 -15.77
C ILE A 107 -0.72 -2.59 -16.45
N ARG A 108 -1.64 -3.36 -15.89
CA ARG A 108 -2.99 -3.58 -16.40
C ARG A 108 -4.00 -3.37 -15.30
N VAL A 109 -5.25 -3.13 -15.68
CA VAL A 109 -6.35 -3.07 -14.71
C VAL A 109 -6.44 -4.40 -13.97
N GLY A 110 -6.27 -4.35 -12.65
CA GLY A 110 -6.27 -5.54 -11.78
C GLY A 110 -4.89 -5.96 -11.27
N ASP A 111 -3.80 -5.34 -11.71
CA ASP A 111 -2.45 -5.60 -11.19
C ASP A 111 -2.22 -4.88 -9.83
N HIS A 112 -3.04 -5.19 -8.83
CA HIS A 112 -2.87 -4.77 -7.43
C HIS A 112 -2.82 -5.98 -6.50
N GLN A 113 -2.29 -5.77 -5.30
CA GLN A 113 -2.20 -6.80 -4.28
C GLN A 113 -3.58 -7.40 -3.94
N PRO A 114 -3.68 -8.72 -3.75
CA PRO A 114 -4.89 -9.33 -3.21
C PRO A 114 -5.25 -8.71 -1.85
N GLY A 115 -6.37 -7.98 -1.79
CA GLY A 115 -6.84 -7.28 -0.59
C GLY A 115 -6.77 -5.75 -0.68
N ASP A 116 -6.11 -5.21 -1.71
CA ASP A 116 -6.14 -3.77 -1.99
C ASP A 116 -7.58 -3.30 -2.27
N ARG A 117 -8.01 -2.27 -1.55
CA ARG A 117 -9.33 -1.65 -1.73
C ARG A 117 -9.27 -0.55 -2.77
N VAL A 118 -9.28 -0.93 -4.04
CA VAL A 118 -9.31 -0.01 -5.19
C VAL A 118 -10.71 0.12 -5.79
N ASP A 119 -11.02 1.25 -6.43
CA ASP A 119 -12.33 1.43 -7.10
C ASP A 119 -12.55 0.25 -8.07
N PRO A 120 -13.61 -0.57 -7.90
CA PRO A 120 -13.85 -1.72 -8.78
C PRO A 120 -14.17 -1.31 -10.22
N HIS A 121 -14.54 -0.05 -10.41
CA HIS A 121 -14.99 0.50 -11.66
C HIS A 121 -13.91 1.43 -12.21
N TYR A 122 -13.33 1.03 -13.32
CA TYR A 122 -12.17 1.71 -13.90
C TYR A 122 -12.50 2.17 -15.32
N ILE A 123 -12.00 3.34 -15.70
CA ILE A 123 -12.31 3.97 -16.99
C ILE A 123 -11.80 3.09 -18.14
N GLY A 124 -12.69 2.69 -19.04
CA GLY A 124 -12.38 1.75 -20.14
C GLY A 124 -12.34 0.27 -19.75
N LYS A 125 -12.52 -0.09 -18.47
CA LYS A 125 -12.58 -1.50 -18.05
C LYS A 125 -13.78 -2.19 -18.67
N VAL A 126 -13.54 -3.33 -19.29
CA VAL A 126 -14.59 -4.21 -19.82
C VAL A 126 -14.85 -5.32 -18.80
N PRO A 127 -16.07 -5.42 -18.24
CA PRO A 127 -16.43 -6.49 -17.33
C PRO A 127 -16.09 -7.87 -17.90
N HIS A 128 -15.45 -8.71 -17.08
CA HIS A 128 -15.03 -10.06 -17.45
C HIS A 128 -14.06 -10.17 -18.64
N SER A 129 -13.40 -9.06 -19.05
CA SER A 129 -12.43 -9.07 -20.14
C SER A 129 -11.16 -8.33 -19.75
N VAL A 130 -10.14 -9.09 -19.34
CA VAL A 130 -8.80 -8.55 -19.04
C VAL A 130 -8.15 -7.99 -20.31
N ALA A 131 -8.29 -8.70 -21.43
CA ALA A 131 -7.75 -8.25 -22.72
C ALA A 131 -8.49 -7.03 -23.29
N GLY A 132 -9.78 -6.89 -23.00
CA GLY A 132 -10.57 -5.72 -23.38
C GLY A 132 -10.41 -4.54 -22.41
N SER A 133 -9.64 -4.67 -21.33
CA SER A 133 -9.45 -3.62 -20.32
C SER A 133 -8.13 -2.87 -20.50
N PRO A 134 -8.03 -1.64 -19.96
CA PRO A 134 -6.85 -0.80 -20.06
C PRO A 134 -5.57 -1.46 -19.55
N ARG A 135 -4.49 -1.18 -20.27
CA ARG A 135 -3.14 -1.61 -19.95
C ARG A 135 -2.11 -0.74 -20.64
N LEU A 136 -0.94 -0.65 -20.03
CA LEU A 136 0.14 0.18 -20.51
C LEU A 136 1.48 -0.54 -20.38
N ASN A 137 2.43 -0.12 -21.19
CA ASN A 137 3.83 -0.48 -21.09
C ASN A 137 4.63 0.82 -20.95
N LEU A 138 5.20 1.06 -19.77
CA LEU A 138 6.16 2.13 -19.52
C LEU A 138 7.53 1.67 -19.98
N LYS A 139 8.20 2.45 -20.82
CA LYS A 139 9.59 2.22 -21.22
C LYS A 139 10.45 3.32 -20.62
N GLY A 140 11.64 2.95 -20.16
CA GLY A 140 12.49 3.89 -19.44
C GLY A 140 13.64 3.20 -18.73
N GLN A 141 14.16 3.87 -17.70
CA GLN A 141 15.38 3.46 -17.01
C GLN A 141 15.24 3.55 -15.50
N PHE A 142 15.93 2.67 -14.79
CA PHE A 142 16.04 2.73 -13.34
C PHE A 142 17.15 3.68 -12.92
N ILE A 143 16.84 4.58 -12.00
CA ILE A 143 17.82 5.40 -11.30
C ILE A 143 17.86 5.03 -9.82
N ASN A 144 19.04 5.16 -9.21
CA ASN A 144 19.17 5.04 -7.77
C ASN A 144 18.27 6.06 -7.09
N TYR A 145 17.53 5.61 -6.08
CA TYR A 145 16.56 6.42 -5.38
C TYR A 145 16.74 6.31 -3.87
N LYS A 146 16.50 7.39 -3.14
CA LYS A 146 16.51 7.39 -1.68
C LYS A 146 15.16 7.90 -1.19
N PRO A 147 14.21 7.00 -0.90
CA PRO A 147 12.89 7.42 -0.43
C PRO A 147 13.01 8.04 0.97
N THR A 148 12.24 9.09 1.18
CA THR A 148 11.95 9.66 2.50
C THR A 148 11.21 8.64 3.38
N HIS A 149 11.17 8.88 4.68
CA HIS A 149 10.45 8.00 5.60
C HIS A 149 8.97 7.88 5.23
N SER A 150 8.31 8.99 4.89
CA SER A 150 6.91 9.00 4.44
C SER A 150 6.69 8.23 3.14
N GLU A 151 7.65 8.22 2.21
CA GLU A 151 7.54 7.41 0.99
C GLU A 151 7.72 5.93 1.26
N GLN A 152 8.57 5.56 2.24
CA GLN A 152 8.69 4.19 2.70
C GLN A 152 7.41 3.72 3.39
N GLU A 153 6.81 4.54 4.26
CA GLU A 153 5.50 4.27 4.88
C GLU A 153 4.41 4.11 3.82
N TYR A 154 4.39 4.98 2.80
CA TYR A 154 3.46 4.84 1.68
C TYR A 154 3.68 3.53 0.92
N PHE A 155 4.93 3.17 0.62
CA PHE A 155 5.25 1.91 -0.05
C PHE A 155 4.76 0.70 0.76
N VAL A 156 5.02 0.67 2.07
CA VAL A 156 4.54 -0.40 2.97
C VAL A 156 3.01 -0.42 3.04
N SER A 157 2.33 0.72 3.00
CA SER A 157 0.86 0.77 2.98
C SER A 157 0.25 0.10 1.75
N ARG A 158 1.03 -0.05 0.67
CA ARG A 158 0.66 -0.76 -0.57
C ARG A 158 1.17 -2.20 -0.58
N HIS A 159 2.28 -2.47 0.11
CA HIS A 159 3.00 -3.75 0.15
C HIS A 159 3.46 -4.05 1.58
N HIS A 160 2.57 -4.51 2.44
CA HIS A 160 2.85 -4.67 3.88
C HIS A 160 4.05 -5.59 4.15
N GLU A 161 4.17 -6.66 3.38
CA GLU A 161 5.25 -7.65 3.44
C GLU A 161 6.60 -7.12 2.98
N ALA A 162 6.64 -6.01 2.24
CA ALA A 162 7.89 -5.44 1.72
C ALA A 162 8.82 -4.92 2.83
N ILE A 163 8.28 -4.59 4.01
CA ILE A 163 9.06 -4.06 5.14
C ILE A 163 10.21 -4.99 5.53
N SER A 164 9.98 -6.30 5.49
CA SER A 164 11.00 -7.29 5.82
C SER A 164 12.14 -7.30 4.79
N TRP A 165 11.93 -6.77 3.58
CA TRP A 165 12.89 -6.79 2.48
C TRP A 165 13.60 -5.45 2.28
N PHE A 166 13.42 -4.48 3.16
CA PHE A 166 14.10 -3.18 3.04
C PHE A 166 15.63 -3.33 3.13
N PRO A 167 16.38 -2.37 2.55
CA PRO A 167 17.84 -2.42 2.56
C PRO A 167 18.40 -2.57 3.97
N GLY A 168 19.36 -3.49 4.13
CA GLY A 168 19.91 -3.86 5.44
C GLY A 168 19.35 -5.17 6.01
N ASN A 169 18.42 -5.84 5.32
CA ASN A 169 18.02 -7.21 5.65
C ASN A 169 19.21 -8.19 5.49
N PRO A 170 19.45 -9.11 6.45
CA PRO A 170 20.55 -10.09 6.38
C PRO A 170 20.41 -11.21 5.32
N ILE A 171 19.25 -11.39 4.67
CA ILE A 171 18.96 -12.51 3.75
C ILE A 171 19.43 -12.19 2.33
N HIS A 172 19.01 -11.05 1.79
CA HIS A 172 19.32 -10.61 0.42
C HIS A 172 19.51 -9.10 0.36
N ASP A 173 20.47 -8.68 -0.47
CA ASP A 173 20.69 -7.27 -0.75
C ASP A 173 19.53 -6.70 -1.57
N SER A 174 18.90 -5.67 -1.03
CA SER A 174 17.87 -4.88 -1.70
C SER A 174 18.25 -3.41 -1.75
N TYR A 175 17.69 -2.69 -2.72
CA TYR A 175 17.92 -1.27 -2.90
C TYR A 175 16.72 -0.59 -3.55
N TRP A 176 16.57 0.70 -3.26
CA TRP A 176 15.50 1.52 -3.79
C TRP A 176 15.87 2.10 -5.15
N VAL A 177 14.92 2.03 -6.08
CA VAL A 177 15.05 2.64 -7.41
C VAL A 177 13.80 3.42 -7.76
N LYS A 178 13.95 4.34 -8.71
CA LYS A 178 12.83 5.02 -9.36
C LYS A 178 12.90 4.76 -10.85
N PHE A 179 11.77 4.41 -11.46
CA PHE A 179 11.67 4.18 -12.90
C PHE A 179 11.34 5.48 -13.62
N LYS A 180 12.35 6.07 -14.28
CA LYS A 180 12.19 7.28 -15.10
C LYS A 180 11.51 6.92 -16.40
N VAL A 181 10.30 7.44 -16.60
CA VAL A 181 9.47 7.10 -17.76
C VAL A 181 9.90 7.95 -18.96
N GLU A 182 10.21 7.29 -20.07
CA GLU A 182 10.65 7.93 -21.32
C GLU A 182 9.60 7.85 -22.42
N SER A 183 8.82 6.76 -22.47
CA SER A 183 7.69 6.60 -23.39
C SER A 183 6.67 5.60 -22.84
N ILE A 184 5.44 5.70 -23.32
CA ILE A 184 4.30 4.90 -22.85
C ILE A 184 3.55 4.39 -24.07
N TYR A 185 3.47 3.06 -24.21
CA TYR A 185 2.51 2.47 -25.14
C TYR A 185 1.25 2.07 -24.38
N PHE A 186 0.09 2.54 -24.82
CA PHE A 186 -1.17 2.37 -24.12
C PHE A 186 -2.19 1.62 -24.98
N VAL A 187 -2.93 0.73 -24.34
CA VAL A 187 -4.11 0.07 -24.90
C VAL A 187 -5.26 0.35 -23.95
N GLY A 188 -6.18 1.23 -24.33
CA GLY A 188 -7.25 1.69 -23.46
C GLY A 188 -8.44 0.75 -23.31
N GLY A 189 -8.44 -0.36 -24.05
CA GLY A 189 -9.52 -1.33 -24.11
C GLY A 189 -9.64 -1.88 -25.53
N PHE A 190 -10.86 -2.16 -25.99
CA PHE A 190 -11.06 -2.45 -27.41
C PHE A 190 -10.89 -1.18 -28.25
N GLY A 191 -10.12 -1.29 -29.36
CA GLY A 191 -9.70 -0.13 -30.16
C GLY A 191 -10.83 0.60 -30.90
N ASP A 192 -12.01 0.01 -31.01
CA ASP A 192 -13.23 0.67 -31.50
C ASP A 192 -13.82 1.67 -30.49
N ARG A 193 -13.38 1.59 -29.22
CA ARG A 193 -13.91 2.37 -28.09
C ARG A 193 -12.85 3.15 -27.34
N ALA A 194 -11.57 2.83 -27.54
CA ALA A 194 -10.51 3.39 -26.73
C ALA A 194 -9.25 3.68 -27.54
N TYR A 195 -8.49 4.68 -27.09
CA TYR A 195 -7.19 5.03 -27.64
C TYR A 195 -6.23 3.84 -27.55
N ILE A 196 -5.51 3.58 -28.64
CA ILE A 196 -4.40 2.63 -28.71
C ILE A 196 -3.24 3.35 -29.40
N GLY A 197 -2.10 3.46 -28.74
CA GLY A 197 -0.95 4.14 -29.30
C GLY A 197 0.08 4.59 -28.27
N GLU A 198 1.08 5.32 -28.76
CA GLU A 198 2.11 5.96 -27.93
C GLU A 198 1.55 7.24 -27.30
N ILE A 199 1.68 7.38 -25.99
CA ILE A 199 1.38 8.60 -25.23
C ILE A 199 2.69 9.35 -25.00
N PRO A 200 2.81 10.64 -25.37
CA PRO A 200 3.98 11.44 -25.06
C PRO A 200 4.29 11.46 -23.55
N ALA A 201 5.54 11.25 -23.18
CA ALA A 201 5.93 11.19 -21.76
C ALA A 201 5.57 12.45 -20.99
N GLU A 202 5.76 13.65 -21.56
CA GLU A 202 5.36 14.91 -20.92
C GLU A 202 3.86 14.95 -20.62
N MET A 203 3.02 14.50 -21.56
CA MET A 203 1.57 14.48 -21.37
C MET A 203 1.16 13.49 -20.30
N TYR A 204 1.80 12.32 -20.24
CA TYR A 204 1.62 11.36 -19.15
C TYR A 204 2.04 11.99 -17.81
N LEU A 205 3.30 12.46 -17.68
CA LEU A 205 3.86 12.95 -16.42
C LEU A 205 3.11 14.17 -15.85
N THR A 206 2.51 15.00 -16.72
CA THR A 206 1.73 16.18 -16.30
C THR A 206 0.23 15.89 -16.12
N ALA A 207 -0.26 14.76 -16.62
CA ALA A 207 -1.67 14.39 -16.49
C ALA A 207 -2.03 14.09 -15.03
N LYS A 208 -3.19 14.60 -14.61
CA LYS A 208 -3.76 14.33 -13.29
C LYS A 208 -4.60 13.04 -13.34
N PRO A 209 -4.35 12.07 -12.45
CA PRO A 209 -5.21 10.91 -12.28
C PRO A 209 -6.68 11.32 -12.08
N PHE A 210 -7.60 10.50 -12.58
CA PHE A 210 -9.02 10.65 -12.27
C PHE A 210 -9.25 10.41 -10.77
N PRO A 211 -10.18 11.14 -10.14
CA PRO A 211 -10.50 10.93 -8.73
C PRO A 211 -11.06 9.51 -8.52
N SER A 212 -10.52 8.81 -7.52
CA SER A 212 -11.07 7.52 -7.11
C SER A 212 -12.45 7.70 -6.47
N ARG A 213 -13.43 6.88 -6.82
CA ARG A 213 -14.71 6.88 -6.11
C ARG A 213 -14.51 6.34 -4.70
N LYS A 214 -15.14 7.00 -3.72
CA LYS A 214 -15.17 6.49 -2.35
C LYS A 214 -15.89 5.14 -2.36
N ILE A 215 -15.16 4.08 -2.03
CA ILE A 215 -15.75 2.77 -1.78
C ILE A 215 -16.41 2.84 -0.40
N PRO A 216 -17.74 2.68 -0.28
CA PRO A 216 -18.38 2.62 1.02
C PRO A 216 -17.74 1.48 1.83
N ARG A 217 -17.28 1.77 3.05
CA ARG A 217 -16.97 0.68 3.97
C ARG A 217 -18.28 -0.05 4.19
N ARG A 218 -18.34 -1.34 3.87
CA ARG A 218 -19.47 -2.20 4.26
C ARG A 218 -19.62 -2.02 5.78
N SER A 219 -20.74 -1.47 6.24
CA SER A 219 -21.08 -1.56 7.65
C SER A 219 -21.10 -3.05 7.96
N ILE A 220 -20.32 -3.47 8.96
CA ILE A 220 -20.46 -4.80 9.52
C ILE A 220 -21.86 -4.79 10.15
N GLY A 221 -22.87 -5.20 9.38
CA GLY A 221 -24.11 -5.68 9.95
C GLY A 221 -23.74 -6.88 10.83
N SER A 222 -24.23 -6.88 12.06
CA SER A 222 -24.11 -7.98 13.00
C SER A 222 -24.70 -9.25 12.38
N HIS A 223 -23.88 -9.98 11.63
CA HIS A 223 -24.08 -11.41 11.46
C HIS A 223 -23.41 -12.07 12.66
N GLU A 224 -24.23 -12.24 13.68
CA GLU A 224 -24.02 -13.18 14.76
C GLU A 224 -23.85 -14.57 14.12
N ASN A 225 -22.79 -15.27 14.52
CA ASN A 225 -22.37 -16.61 14.10
C ASN A 225 -21.48 -16.69 12.86
N ASP A 226 -20.22 -16.25 13.00
CA ASP A 226 -19.08 -16.98 12.44
C ASP A 226 -17.93 -16.91 13.47
N ASN A 227 -17.45 -18.07 13.89
CA ASN A 227 -16.46 -18.25 14.95
C ASN A 227 -15.05 -17.93 14.43
N HIS A 228 -14.85 -16.70 13.94
CA HIS A 228 -13.54 -16.18 13.59
C HIS A 228 -12.99 -15.41 14.79
N GLY A 229 -11.85 -15.89 15.31
CA GLY A 229 -11.13 -15.27 16.42
C GLY A 229 -11.03 -13.76 16.26
N SER A 230 -11.28 -13.08 17.38
CA SER A 230 -11.35 -11.62 17.46
C SER A 230 -10.05 -10.99 16.96
N ILE A 231 -10.12 -9.73 16.51
CA ILE A 231 -8.94 -8.90 16.27
C ILE A 231 -8.02 -8.87 17.51
N ALA A 232 -8.59 -8.98 18.71
CA ALA A 232 -7.84 -9.12 19.95
C ALA A 232 -6.97 -10.39 19.98
N ASP A 233 -7.48 -11.52 19.46
CA ASP A 233 -6.76 -12.80 19.43
C ASP A 233 -5.61 -12.75 18.41
N SER A 234 -5.80 -12.01 17.31
CA SER A 234 -4.75 -11.78 16.31
C SER A 234 -3.64 -10.86 16.84
N ILE A 235 -4.01 -9.83 17.60
CA ILE A 235 -3.04 -8.94 18.25
C ILE A 235 -2.28 -9.69 19.36
N SER A 236 -2.98 -10.49 20.17
CA SER A 236 -2.34 -11.36 21.17
C SER A 236 -1.33 -12.29 20.51
N SER A 237 -1.72 -12.99 19.43
CA SER A 237 -0.81 -13.86 18.70
C SER A 237 0.44 -13.14 18.17
N ILE A 238 0.35 -11.87 17.76
CA ILE A 238 1.50 -11.11 17.27
C ILE A 238 2.42 -10.73 18.44
N VAL A 239 1.83 -10.30 19.55
CA VAL A 239 2.57 -9.97 20.78
C VAL A 239 3.27 -11.20 21.34
N ASP A 240 2.61 -12.36 21.37
CA ASP A 240 3.18 -13.62 21.87
C ASP A 240 4.33 -14.10 20.98
N ARG A 241 4.17 -14.01 19.65
CA ARG A 241 5.25 -14.35 18.71
C ARG A 241 6.45 -13.42 18.84
N LEU A 242 6.22 -12.12 19.07
CA LEU A 242 7.28 -11.15 19.29
C LEU A 242 7.99 -11.41 20.62
N HIS A 243 7.25 -11.78 21.66
CA HIS A 243 7.80 -12.12 22.98
C HIS A 243 8.68 -13.38 22.92
N ILE A 244 8.21 -14.45 22.27
CA ILE A 244 8.99 -15.68 22.08
C ILE A 244 10.25 -15.40 21.25
N ALA A 245 10.16 -14.58 20.20
CA ALA A 245 11.32 -14.25 19.38
C ALA A 245 12.39 -13.45 20.14
N LEU A 246 11.99 -12.64 21.11
CA LEU A 246 12.90 -11.79 21.89
C LEU A 246 13.41 -12.46 23.17
N PHE A 247 12.59 -13.27 23.82
CA PHE A 247 12.85 -13.79 25.17
C PHE A 247 12.90 -15.33 25.25
N GLY A 248 12.57 -16.03 24.15
CA GLY A 248 12.67 -17.49 24.06
C GLY A 248 11.58 -18.27 24.80
N THR A 249 10.69 -17.60 25.53
CA THR A 249 9.61 -18.21 26.33
C THR A 249 8.27 -17.51 26.10
N SER A 250 7.18 -18.21 26.42
CA SER A 250 5.81 -17.66 26.34
C SER A 250 5.56 -16.68 27.51
N PRO A 251 4.82 -15.57 27.31
CA PRO A 251 4.49 -14.63 28.39
C PRO A 251 3.82 -15.28 29.62
N ASP A 252 3.07 -16.36 29.42
CA ASP A 252 2.33 -17.06 30.48
C ASP A 252 3.24 -17.81 31.48
N GLU A 253 4.48 -18.09 31.12
CA GLU A 253 5.41 -18.87 31.95
C GLU A 253 5.99 -18.06 33.14
N TYR A 254 5.91 -16.72 33.07
CA TYR A 254 6.33 -15.83 34.16
C TYR A 254 5.28 -15.68 35.29
N LEU A 255 4.03 -16.06 35.04
CA LEU A 255 2.94 -15.91 36.02
C LEU A 255 2.76 -17.14 36.92
N SER A 256 3.25 -18.32 36.53
CA SER A 256 3.21 -19.51 37.38
C SER A 256 4.29 -19.53 38.47
N GLU A 257 5.47 -18.93 38.24
CA GLU A 257 6.55 -18.92 39.24
C GLU A 257 6.35 -17.91 40.38
N SER A 258 5.42 -16.94 40.23
CA SER A 258 5.16 -15.91 41.24
C SER A 258 3.95 -16.19 42.15
N ILE A 259 3.19 -17.26 41.88
CA ILE A 259 1.97 -17.62 42.64
C ILE A 259 2.21 -18.80 43.60
N ASP A 260 3.23 -19.65 43.37
CA ASP A 260 3.52 -20.82 44.22
C ASP A 260 4.37 -20.54 45.49
N GLN A 261 4.64 -19.27 45.83
CA GLN A 261 5.41 -18.92 47.04
C GLN A 261 4.62 -18.27 48.19
N LYS A 262 3.28 -18.32 48.18
CA LYS A 262 2.47 -17.89 49.33
C LYS A 262 1.25 -18.78 49.59
N HIS A 263 1.43 -19.85 50.36
CA HIS A 263 0.68 -20.15 51.60
C HIS A 263 0.91 -21.60 52.08
N ASP A 264 1.35 -21.72 53.34
CA ASP A 264 1.02 -22.74 54.36
C ASP A 264 2.19 -22.85 55.37
N ASP A 265 2.30 -21.98 56.39
CA ASP A 265 1.73 -22.04 57.77
C ASP A 265 2.52 -22.99 58.73
N PRO A 266 2.49 -22.93 60.08
CA PRO A 266 2.31 -21.87 61.08
C PRO A 266 3.44 -21.79 62.15
N GLN A 267 3.34 -20.78 63.02
CA GLN A 267 3.93 -20.54 64.36
C GLN A 267 4.72 -21.68 65.08
N THR A 268 5.89 -21.36 65.67
CA THR A 268 6.09 -21.12 67.13
C THR A 268 7.59 -21.14 67.58
N SER A 269 7.86 -20.29 68.59
CA SER A 269 8.85 -20.38 69.69
C SER A 269 10.38 -20.26 69.47
N GLU A 270 10.89 -19.11 69.95
CA GLU A 270 11.93 -18.92 70.99
C GLU A 270 13.42 -19.35 70.82
N HIS A 271 14.30 -18.40 71.25
CA HIS A 271 15.70 -18.52 71.77
C HIS A 271 16.81 -18.87 70.73
N MET A 272 18.04 -18.32 70.67
CA MET A 272 19.00 -17.53 71.47
C MET A 272 19.89 -16.71 70.48
N ILE A 273 20.34 -15.47 70.70
CA ILE A 273 21.55 -15.00 71.45
C ILE A 273 22.90 -15.72 71.10
N VAL A 274 23.75 -14.98 70.34
CA VAL A 274 25.19 -14.65 70.52
C VAL A 274 26.35 -15.54 69.96
N ASP A 275 27.28 -14.83 69.27
CA ASP A 275 28.75 -15.00 69.08
C ASP A 275 29.32 -16.30 68.50
N GLN A 276 30.56 -16.42 67.99
CA GLN A 276 31.63 -15.56 67.43
C GLN A 276 32.66 -16.58 66.87
N THR A 277 33.61 -16.10 66.07
CA THR A 277 34.99 -16.64 65.87
C THR A 277 35.21 -17.99 65.16
N ASN A 278 35.98 -17.93 64.06
CA ASN A 278 37.36 -18.46 63.92
C ASN A 278 37.78 -18.25 62.45
N GLU A 279 38.71 -17.35 62.12
CA GLU A 279 40.16 -17.66 61.94
C GLU A 279 40.40 -19.08 61.40
N VAL A 280 40.78 -19.22 60.11
CA VAL A 280 42.15 -19.26 59.57
C VAL A 280 42.10 -18.97 58.07
#